data_AF-A0A352NE37-F1
#
_entry.id   AF-A0A352NE37-F1
#
_cell.length_a   1.000
_cell.length_b   1.000
_cell.length_c   1.000
_cell.angle_alpha   90.00
_cell.angle_beta   90.00
_cell.angle_gamma   90.00
#
_symmetry.space_group_name_H-M   'P 1'
#
loop_
_entity.id
_entity.type
_entity.pdbx_description
1 polymer ?
#
loop_
_entity_poly.entity_id
_entity_poly.type
_entity_poly.pdbx_seq_one_letter_code
_entity_poly.pdbx_strand_id
1 'polypeptide(L)'
;MADYKKLAADIIEAVGGEENITKAIHCITRLRFYLVDKDKADSEKIEAMDGVAGVVYNANLGQYQVVIGQAVADVYDEIVAQLGSRVVEGADDNIVTEENKVSKNPVARAFQVVVGTITGSMMPIIGLLAAGGMINGILNMFVKGNHIFELISPTDPTYIIISTLAMAPFYFLPVLVGYAAAKQLGSDPYVVAAVGGFMIHPALQGLVAAPNIIQNGEIVAGKAPVVMEFFGVTFNTSYFNI
;
A
#
# COMPACT_ATOMS: atom_id res chain seq x y z
N MET A 1 17.48 -13.32 27.29
CA MET A 1 17.15 -12.99 25.89
C MET A 1 17.30 -14.27 25.12
N ALA A 2 16.23 -14.75 24.50
CA ALA A 2 16.30 -15.94 23.66
C ALA A 2 17.23 -15.65 22.48
N ASP A 3 18.07 -16.62 22.11
CA ASP A 3 19.04 -16.47 21.02
C ASP A 3 18.34 -16.73 19.68
N TYR A 4 17.53 -15.77 19.23
CA TYR A 4 16.79 -15.84 17.97
C TYR A 4 17.73 -15.83 16.75
N LYS A 5 18.95 -15.33 16.91
CA LYS A 5 19.97 -15.33 15.86
C LYS A 5 20.41 -16.75 15.52
N LYS A 6 20.62 -17.58 16.55
CA LYS A 6 20.93 -19.00 16.34
C LYS A 6 19.74 -19.75 15.72
N LEU A 7 18.53 -19.51 16.24
CA LEU A 7 17.31 -20.13 15.68
C LEU A 7 17.11 -19.76 14.20
N ALA A 8 17.31 -18.49 13.85
CA ALA A 8 17.26 -18.02 12.47
C ALA A 8 18.28 -18.74 11.57
N ALA A 9 19.53 -18.86 12.02
CA ALA A 9 20.58 -19.56 11.28
C ALA A 9 20.24 -21.05 11.07
N ASP A 10 19.80 -21.72 12.13
CA ASP A 10 19.41 -23.13 12.10
C ASP A 10 18.23 -23.36 11.14
N ILE A 11 17.22 -22.47 11.15
CA ILE A 11 16.09 -22.51 10.21
C ILE A 11 16.57 -22.33 8.77
N ILE A 12 17.43 -21.35 8.48
CA ILE A 12 17.96 -21.09 7.12
C ILE A 12 18.71 -22.32 6.59
N GLU A 13 19.54 -22.95 7.42
CA GLU A 13 20.25 -24.17 7.04
C GLU A 13 19.28 -25.31 6.77
N ALA A 14 18.29 -25.51 7.66
CA ALA A 14 17.37 -26.62 7.57
C ALA A 14 16.36 -26.50 6.42
N VAL A 15 16.05 -25.29 5.93
CA VAL A 15 15.23 -25.12 4.71
C VAL A 15 16.02 -25.33 3.41
N GLY A 16 17.28 -25.76 3.48
CA GLY A 16 18.13 -26.03 2.32
C GLY A 16 19.11 -24.91 1.97
N GLY A 17 19.34 -23.97 2.90
CA GLY A 17 20.29 -22.87 2.75
C GLY A 17 19.71 -21.64 2.04
N GLU A 18 20.49 -20.56 2.03
CA GLU A 18 20.07 -19.25 1.49
C GLU A 18 19.69 -19.32 0.00
N GLU A 19 20.37 -20.17 -0.77
CA GLU A 19 20.10 -20.33 -2.20
C GLU A 19 18.75 -20.99 -2.49
N ASN A 20 18.18 -21.71 -1.51
CA ASN A 20 16.88 -22.34 -1.65
C ASN A 20 15.72 -21.40 -1.32
N ILE A 21 15.99 -20.22 -0.73
CA ILE A 21 14.96 -19.29 -0.30
C ILE A 21 14.79 -18.18 -1.34
N THR A 22 13.62 -18.14 -1.98
CA THR A 22 13.26 -17.09 -2.93
C THR A 22 12.69 -15.86 -2.23
N LYS A 23 11.83 -16.08 -1.22
CA LYS A 23 11.15 -15.01 -0.48
C LYS A 23 10.79 -15.49 0.92
N ALA A 24 10.87 -14.60 1.90
CA ALA A 24 10.42 -14.84 3.27
C ALA A 24 9.47 -13.73 3.71
N ILE A 25 8.33 -14.12 4.28
CA ILE A 25 7.35 -13.22 4.90
C ILE A 25 6.89 -13.79 6.24
N HIS A 26 6.31 -12.96 7.11
CA HIS A 26 5.72 -13.44 8.35
C HIS A 26 4.30 -12.87 8.54
N CYS A 27 3.51 -13.55 9.36
CA CYS A 27 2.30 -12.99 9.95
C CYS A 27 2.50 -12.84 11.47
N ILE A 28 1.43 -13.01 12.26
CA ILE A 28 1.47 -12.87 13.72
C ILE A 28 2.13 -14.08 14.41
N THR A 29 1.98 -15.28 13.84
CA THR A 29 2.46 -16.53 14.49
C THR A 29 3.25 -17.46 13.58
N ARG A 30 3.35 -17.16 12.28
CA ARG A 30 3.96 -18.04 11.30
C ARG A 30 4.93 -17.29 10.40
N LEU A 31 6.07 -17.91 10.20
CA LEU A 31 7.06 -17.54 9.21
C LEU A 31 6.80 -18.37 7.95
N ARG A 32 6.79 -17.73 6.78
CA ARG A 32 6.47 -18.36 5.50
C ARG A 32 7.59 -18.15 4.52
N PHE A 33 8.13 -19.26 4.02
CA PHE A 33 9.15 -19.28 2.99
C PHE A 33 8.57 -19.72 1.66
N TYR A 34 9.05 -19.08 0.60
CA TYR A 34 8.93 -19.53 -0.76
C TYR A 34 10.24 -20.18 -1.15
N LEU A 35 10.23 -21.50 -1.30
CA LEU A 35 11.43 -22.29 -1.58
C LEU A 35 11.54 -22.59 -3.07
N VAL A 36 12.77 -22.66 -3.59
CA VAL A 36 13.05 -23.11 -4.95
C VAL A 36 12.74 -24.61 -5.07
N ASP A 37 13.18 -25.38 -4.07
CA ASP A 37 12.96 -26.81 -3.96
C ASP A 37 12.53 -27.17 -2.53
N LYS A 38 11.28 -27.61 -2.39
CA LYS A 38 10.71 -27.98 -1.08
C LYS A 38 11.36 -29.25 -0.50
N ASP A 39 11.90 -30.13 -1.34
CA ASP A 39 12.40 -31.43 -0.90
C ASP A 39 13.78 -31.33 -0.25
N LYS A 40 14.42 -30.15 -0.34
CA LYS A 40 15.63 -29.81 0.40
C LYS A 40 15.36 -29.34 1.83
N ALA A 41 14.10 -29.07 2.19
CA ALA A 41 13.75 -28.63 3.52
C ALA A 41 13.57 -29.82 4.46
N ASP A 42 14.38 -29.85 5.52
CA ASP A 42 14.32 -30.86 6.57
C ASP A 42 13.27 -30.45 7.62
N SER A 43 12.04 -30.91 7.40
CA SER A 43 10.90 -30.56 8.24
C SER A 43 11.02 -31.16 9.65
N GLU A 44 11.61 -32.36 9.77
CA GLU A 44 11.81 -33.01 11.07
C GLU A 44 12.84 -32.25 11.91
N LYS A 45 13.94 -31.80 11.29
CA LYS A 45 14.94 -30.97 11.96
C LYS A 45 14.36 -29.64 12.45
N ILE A 46 13.50 -28.99 11.65
CA ILE A 46 12.87 -27.71 12.01
C ILE A 46 11.85 -27.89 13.14
N GLU A 47 11.02 -28.94 13.12
CA GLU A 47 10.06 -29.22 14.19
C GLU A 47 10.72 -29.56 15.53
N ALA A 48 11.96 -30.07 15.50
CA ALA A 48 12.73 -30.36 16.70
C ALA A 48 13.43 -29.14 17.33
N MET A 49 13.39 -27.97 16.67
CA MET A 49 14.05 -26.75 17.18
C MET A 49 13.28 -26.12 18.33
N ASP A 50 14.01 -25.63 19.33
CA ASP A 50 13.40 -24.88 20.43
C ASP A 50 12.80 -23.56 19.94
N GLY A 51 11.54 -23.31 20.26
CA GLY A 51 10.77 -22.17 19.76
C GLY A 51 9.99 -22.42 18.47
N VAL A 52 10.01 -23.62 17.90
CA VAL A 52 9.14 -24.02 16.79
C VAL A 52 8.03 -24.94 17.30
N ALA A 53 6.78 -24.58 17.02
CA ALA A 53 5.59 -25.35 17.39
C ALA A 53 5.15 -26.33 16.30
N GLY A 54 5.66 -26.21 15.08
CA GLY A 54 5.37 -27.13 13.99
C GLY A 54 5.69 -26.55 12.61
N VAL A 55 5.67 -27.42 11.60
CA VAL A 55 5.92 -27.06 10.21
C VAL A 55 4.76 -27.54 9.33
N VAL A 56 4.34 -26.68 8.40
CA VAL A 56 3.25 -27.00 7.46
C VAL A 56 3.63 -26.55 6.07
N TYR A 57 3.58 -27.47 5.11
CA TYR A 57 3.66 -27.12 3.69
C TYR A 57 2.25 -26.91 3.11
N ASN A 58 1.98 -25.70 2.62
CA ASN A 58 0.74 -25.40 1.91
C ASN A 58 0.95 -25.55 0.40
N ALA A 59 0.58 -26.71 -0.14
CA ALA A 59 0.73 -27.04 -1.56
C ALA A 59 -0.04 -26.09 -2.50
N ASN A 60 -1.17 -25.53 -2.07
CA ASN A 60 -1.98 -24.63 -2.89
C ASN A 60 -1.31 -23.26 -3.07
N LEU A 61 -0.51 -22.83 -2.08
CA LEU A 61 0.16 -21.53 -2.09
C LEU A 61 1.67 -21.64 -2.38
N GLY A 62 2.21 -22.86 -2.50
CA GLY A 62 3.65 -23.09 -2.63
C GLY A 62 4.46 -22.55 -1.45
N GLN A 63 3.86 -22.51 -0.25
CA GLN A 63 4.46 -21.89 0.93
C GLN A 63 4.88 -22.95 1.95
N TYR A 64 6.13 -22.87 2.39
CA TYR A 64 6.65 -23.63 3.51
C TYR A 64 6.52 -22.80 4.79
N GLN A 65 5.70 -23.24 5.74
CA GLN A 65 5.34 -22.45 6.93
C GLN A 65 5.95 -23.05 8.18
N VAL A 66 6.68 -22.23 8.93
CA VAL A 66 7.21 -22.56 10.26
C VAL A 66 6.40 -21.80 11.30
N VAL A 67 5.81 -22.53 12.25
CA VAL A 67 5.01 -21.95 13.33
C VAL A 67 5.91 -21.65 14.51
N ILE A 68 6.16 -20.36 14.79
CA ILE A 68 7.06 -19.91 15.87
C ILE A 68 6.26 -19.35 17.05
N GLY A 69 5.07 -18.78 16.78
CA GLY A 69 4.26 -18.09 17.80
C GLY A 69 4.61 -16.61 17.89
N GLN A 70 4.49 -16.03 19.10
CA GLN A 70 4.58 -14.56 19.28
C GLN A 70 5.96 -13.98 18.97
N ALA A 71 7.02 -14.80 19.00
CA ALA A 71 8.39 -14.38 18.70
C ALA A 71 8.72 -14.35 17.20
N VAL A 72 7.74 -14.56 16.32
CA VAL A 72 7.98 -14.69 14.87
C VAL A 72 8.59 -13.42 14.23
N ALA A 73 8.25 -12.24 14.74
CA ALA A 73 8.79 -10.97 14.24
C ALA A 73 10.29 -10.89 14.54
N ASP A 74 10.69 -11.18 15.78
CA ASP A 74 12.10 -11.16 16.18
C ASP A 74 12.94 -12.19 15.39
N VAL A 75 12.40 -13.38 15.14
CA VAL A 75 13.09 -14.40 14.33
C VAL A 75 13.15 -13.99 12.85
N TYR A 76 12.10 -13.37 12.32
CA TYR A 76 12.10 -12.86 10.95
C TYR A 76 13.18 -11.80 10.74
N ASP A 77 13.31 -10.84 11.67
CA ASP A 77 14.30 -9.77 11.58
C ASP A 77 15.73 -10.34 11.56
N GLU A 78 16.01 -11.37 12.36
CA GLU A 78 17.31 -12.06 12.35
C GLU A 78 17.54 -12.85 11.05
N ILE A 79 16.51 -13.46 10.47
CA ILE A 79 16.60 -14.15 9.17
C ILE A 79 16.90 -13.15 8.06
N VAL A 80 16.22 -12.01 8.07
CA VAL A 80 16.45 -10.91 7.13
C VAL A 80 17.88 -10.36 7.27
N ALA A 81 18.36 -10.20 8.49
CA ALA A 81 19.73 -9.75 8.75
C ALA A 81 20.79 -10.73 8.22
N GLN A 82 20.51 -12.04 8.23
CA GLN A 82 21.43 -13.08 7.77
C GLN A 82 21.38 -13.29 6.26
N LEU A 83 20.19 -13.36 5.65
CA LEU A 83 19.99 -13.56 4.21
C LEU A 83 20.30 -12.30 3.37
N GLY A 84 20.35 -11.13 4.02
CA GLY A 84 20.53 -9.84 3.37
C GLY A 84 19.38 -9.47 2.42
N SER A 85 19.54 -8.39 1.66
CA SER A 85 18.51 -7.82 0.78
C SER A 85 18.09 -8.73 -0.41
N ARG A 86 18.62 -9.96 -0.52
CA ARG A 86 18.30 -10.91 -1.59
C ARG A 86 16.90 -11.50 -1.50
N VAL A 87 16.35 -11.60 -0.28
CA VAL A 87 15.13 -12.38 0.03
C VAL A 87 14.01 -11.49 0.59
N VAL A 88 14.30 -10.20 0.72
CA VAL A 88 13.48 -9.20 1.42
C VAL A 88 12.69 -8.39 0.42
N GLU A 89 11.54 -8.91 0.00
CA GLU A 89 10.39 -8.04 -0.23
C GLU A 89 9.64 -7.93 1.10
N GLY A 90 10.24 -7.20 2.03
CA GLY A 90 9.73 -7.00 3.38
C GLY A 90 8.82 -5.78 3.48
N ALA A 91 7.80 -5.94 4.33
CA ALA A 91 6.97 -4.90 4.94
C ALA A 91 5.99 -4.16 4.02
N ASP A 92 4.85 -4.79 3.76
CA ASP A 92 3.57 -4.21 4.15
C ASP A 92 2.53 -5.33 4.29
N ASP A 93 1.97 -5.40 5.49
CA ASP A 93 0.83 -6.22 5.86
C ASP A 93 -0.36 -5.77 5.00
N ASN A 94 -0.64 -6.38 3.84
CA ASN A 94 -1.93 -6.30 3.14
C ASN A 94 -2.14 -7.40 2.09
N ILE A 95 -3.12 -8.26 2.38
CA ILE A 95 -4.12 -8.89 1.50
C ILE A 95 -4.06 -8.28 0.07
N VAL A 96 -3.62 -8.96 -1.01
CA VAL A 96 -4.30 -9.98 -1.84
C VAL A 96 -3.21 -10.64 -2.69
N THR A 97 -3.08 -11.97 -2.66
CA THR A 97 -2.35 -12.71 -3.67
C THR A 97 -3.20 -12.75 -4.95
N GLU A 98 -2.93 -11.86 -5.90
CA GLU A 98 -3.32 -12.06 -7.29
C GLU A 98 -2.15 -12.71 -8.03
N GLU A 99 -2.29 -14.02 -8.28
CA GLU A 99 -1.45 -14.77 -9.22
C GLU A 99 -1.52 -14.13 -10.60
N ASN A 100 -0.51 -13.36 -10.99
CA ASN A 100 -0.36 -13.02 -12.40
C ASN A 100 0.25 -14.20 -13.15
N LYS A 101 -0.61 -15.04 -13.74
CA LYS A 101 -0.26 -15.88 -14.90
C LYS A 101 0.27 -14.96 -15.99
N VAL A 102 1.59 -14.88 -16.10
CA VAL A 102 2.28 -14.10 -17.14
C VAL A 102 1.87 -14.64 -18.49
N SER A 103 1.02 -13.89 -19.19
CA SER A 103 0.65 -14.22 -20.56
C SER A 103 1.84 -13.97 -21.50
N LYS A 104 2.01 -14.81 -22.52
CA LYS A 104 3.13 -14.74 -23.50
C LYS A 104 3.06 -13.55 -24.46
N ASN A 105 2.01 -12.71 -24.38
CA ASN A 105 1.77 -11.62 -25.32
C ASN A 105 2.25 -10.27 -24.73
N PRO A 106 3.15 -9.51 -25.39
CA PRO A 106 3.75 -8.28 -24.84
C PRO A 106 2.72 -7.19 -24.46
N VAL A 107 1.62 -7.07 -25.21
CA VAL A 107 0.53 -6.12 -24.89
C VAL A 107 -0.22 -6.54 -23.64
N ALA A 108 -0.49 -7.83 -23.49
CA ALA A 108 -1.15 -8.36 -22.30
C ALA A 108 -0.24 -8.28 -21.07
N ARG A 109 1.08 -8.40 -21.23
CA ARG A 109 2.06 -8.17 -20.16
C ARG A 109 2.06 -6.71 -19.71
N ALA A 110 2.09 -5.76 -20.65
CA ALA A 110 2.00 -4.33 -20.30
C ALA A 110 0.70 -3.99 -19.55
N PHE A 111 -0.42 -4.55 -20.01
CA PHE A 111 -1.71 -4.39 -19.34
C PHE A 111 -1.72 -5.02 -17.93
N GLN A 112 -1.18 -6.24 -17.77
CA GLN A 112 -1.04 -6.90 -16.47
C GLN A 112 -0.16 -6.10 -15.50
N VAL A 113 0.91 -5.48 -15.98
CA VAL A 113 1.79 -4.63 -15.16
C VAL A 113 1.05 -3.36 -14.71
N VAL A 114 0.32 -2.70 -15.60
CA VAL A 114 -0.47 -1.50 -15.26
C VAL A 114 -1.57 -1.86 -14.24
N VAL A 115 -2.35 -2.90 -14.53
CA VAL A 115 -3.42 -3.36 -13.62
C VAL A 115 -2.83 -3.80 -12.28
N GLY A 116 -1.72 -4.56 -12.29
CA GLY A 116 -1.02 -4.98 -11.09
C GLY A 116 -0.48 -3.82 -10.26
N THR A 117 0.00 -2.75 -10.91
CA THR A 117 0.47 -1.53 -10.24
C THR A 117 -0.70 -0.74 -9.64
N ILE A 118 -1.82 -0.63 -10.35
CA ILE A 118 -3.02 0.03 -9.83
C ILE A 118 -3.54 -0.74 -8.60
N THR A 119 -3.71 -2.06 -8.73
CA THR A 119 -4.22 -2.89 -7.64
C THR A 119 -3.28 -2.90 -6.44
N GLY A 120 -1.97 -3.07 -6.67
CA GLY A 120 -1.00 -3.14 -5.58
C GLY A 120 -0.72 -1.79 -4.91
N SER A 121 -0.84 -0.66 -5.62
CA SER A 121 -0.72 0.67 -5.00
C SER A 121 -1.94 1.01 -4.12
N MET A 122 -3.10 0.41 -4.36
CA MET A 122 -4.27 0.58 -3.49
C MET A 122 -4.20 -0.24 -2.20
N MET A 123 -3.55 -1.42 -2.21
CA MET A 123 -3.57 -2.35 -1.06
C MET A 123 -3.19 -1.69 0.27
N PRO A 124 -2.09 -0.90 0.37
CA PRO A 124 -1.71 -0.23 1.62
C PRO A 124 -2.71 0.85 2.09
N ILE A 125 -3.54 1.35 1.18
CA ILE A 125 -4.38 2.54 1.38
C ILE A 125 -5.81 2.16 1.77
N ILE A 126 -6.28 0.95 1.41
CA ILE A 126 -7.65 0.48 1.65
C ILE A 126 -8.04 0.59 3.13
N GLY A 127 -7.19 0.12 4.04
CA GLY A 127 -7.47 0.17 5.48
C GLY A 127 -7.61 1.60 6.00
N LEU A 128 -6.78 2.52 5.51
CA LEU A 128 -6.80 3.93 5.89
C LEU A 128 -8.08 4.63 5.39
N LEU A 129 -8.50 4.36 4.15
CA LEU A 129 -9.75 4.91 3.60
C LEU A 129 -10.98 4.35 4.30
N ALA A 130 -10.97 3.05 4.63
CA ALA A 130 -12.05 2.44 5.39
C ALA A 130 -12.21 3.08 6.78
N ALA A 131 -11.10 3.32 7.48
CA ALA A 131 -11.10 4.00 8.77
C ALA A 131 -11.64 5.43 8.66
N GLY A 132 -11.15 6.22 7.69
CA GLY A 132 -11.64 7.58 7.45
C GLY A 132 -13.14 7.62 7.12
N GLY A 133 -13.61 6.72 6.25
CA GLY A 133 -15.01 6.60 5.90
C GLY A 133 -15.90 6.22 7.09
N MET A 134 -15.46 5.28 7.93
CA MET A 134 -16.19 4.88 9.14
C MET A 134 -16.27 6.01 10.16
N ILE A 135 -15.16 6.70 10.44
CA ILE A 135 -15.16 7.84 11.38
C ILE A 135 -16.10 8.94 10.88
N ASN A 136 -16.04 9.27 9.59
CA ASN A 136 -16.94 10.28 9.01
C ASN A 136 -18.41 9.83 9.05
N GLY A 137 -18.68 8.56 8.74
CA GLY A 137 -20.02 7.98 8.79
C GLY A 137 -20.61 8.01 10.21
N ILE A 138 -19.84 7.59 11.21
CA ILE A 138 -20.24 7.64 12.62
C ILE A 138 -20.45 9.08 13.06
N LEU A 139 -19.53 10.00 12.73
CA LEU A 139 -19.64 11.41 13.09
C LEU A 139 -20.92 12.03 12.54
N ASN A 140 -21.28 11.71 11.29
CA ASN A 140 -22.51 12.18 10.67
C ASN A 140 -23.78 11.68 11.38
N MET A 141 -23.75 10.56 12.11
CA MET A 141 -24.89 10.12 12.93
C MET A 141 -25.14 11.03 14.16
N PHE A 142 -24.11 11.74 14.63
CA PHE A 142 -24.18 12.64 15.79
C PHE A 142 -24.46 14.10 15.43
N VAL A 143 -24.53 14.41 14.13
CA VAL A 143 -24.78 15.77 13.63
C VAL A 143 -26.24 16.19 13.87
N LYS A 144 -26.41 17.41 14.38
CA LYS A 144 -27.69 18.11 14.47
C LYS A 144 -28.30 18.27 13.08
N GLY A 145 -29.42 17.59 12.84
CA GLY A 145 -30.12 17.57 11.54
C GLY A 145 -30.49 16.17 11.03
N ASN A 146 -29.91 15.11 11.60
CA ASN A 146 -30.09 13.73 11.10
C ASN A 146 -31.06 12.86 11.94
N HIS A 147 -31.77 13.44 12.92
CA HIS A 147 -32.82 12.79 13.74
C HIS A 147 -32.44 11.55 14.57
N ILE A 148 -31.15 11.20 14.71
CA ILE A 148 -30.72 10.04 15.52
C ILE A 148 -30.27 10.45 16.92
N PHE A 149 -29.23 11.28 17.03
CA PHE A 149 -28.67 11.68 18.33
C PHE A 149 -28.61 13.20 18.57
N GLU A 150 -28.62 14.05 17.53
CA GLU A 150 -28.71 15.53 17.60
C GLU A 150 -27.79 16.24 18.63
N LEU A 151 -26.60 15.67 18.89
CA LEU A 151 -25.70 16.16 19.95
C LEU A 151 -24.72 17.24 19.46
N ILE A 152 -24.26 17.16 18.21
CA ILE A 152 -23.11 17.97 17.74
C ILE A 152 -23.52 18.89 16.59
N SER A 153 -23.21 20.18 16.68
CA SER A 153 -23.43 21.13 15.58
C SER A 153 -22.35 20.99 14.49
N PRO A 154 -22.68 21.07 13.19
CA PRO A 154 -21.66 21.12 12.12
C PRO A 154 -20.68 22.30 12.24
N THR A 155 -21.07 23.33 12.97
CA THR A 155 -20.25 24.53 13.23
C THR A 155 -19.36 24.41 14.46
N ASP A 156 -19.46 23.32 15.22
CA ASP A 156 -18.63 23.10 16.39
C ASP A 156 -17.18 22.81 15.94
N PRO A 157 -16.16 23.48 16.51
CA PRO A 157 -14.76 23.18 16.24
C PRO A 157 -14.42 21.70 16.40
N THR A 158 -15.07 21.01 17.34
CA THR A 158 -14.89 19.57 17.57
C THR A 158 -15.32 18.75 16.35
N TYR A 159 -16.46 19.10 15.74
CA TYR A 159 -16.94 18.44 14.52
C TYR A 159 -15.97 18.70 13.36
N ILE A 160 -15.51 19.94 13.19
CA ILE A 160 -14.61 20.32 12.10
C ILE A 160 -13.28 19.56 12.22
N ILE A 161 -12.71 19.43 13.42
CA ILE A 161 -11.45 18.69 13.63
C ILE A 161 -11.64 17.20 13.30
N ILE A 162 -12.69 16.56 13.81
CA ILE A 162 -12.90 15.11 13.62
C ILE A 162 -13.28 14.81 12.16
N SER A 163 -14.11 15.63 11.53
CA SER A 163 -14.46 15.48 10.10
C SER A 163 -13.26 15.69 9.21
N THR A 164 -12.42 16.70 9.48
CA THR A 164 -11.18 16.94 8.72
C THR A 164 -10.21 15.78 8.88
N LEU A 165 -10.07 15.23 10.09
CA LEU A 165 -9.26 14.02 10.34
C LEU A 165 -9.79 12.83 9.52
N ALA A 166 -11.10 12.62 9.53
CA ALA A 166 -11.75 11.53 8.81
C ALA A 166 -11.60 11.66 7.29
N MET A 167 -11.61 12.89 6.77
CA MET A 167 -11.44 13.17 5.34
C MET A 167 -9.98 13.28 4.88
N ALA A 168 -9.02 13.40 5.80
CA ALA A 168 -7.60 13.56 5.46
C ALA A 168 -7.06 12.46 4.52
N PRO A 169 -7.35 11.15 4.71
CA PRO A 169 -6.92 10.10 3.78
C PRO A 169 -7.42 10.29 2.34
N PHE A 170 -8.62 10.85 2.18
CA PHE A 170 -9.22 11.11 0.88
C PHE A 170 -8.62 12.36 0.22
N TYR A 171 -8.34 13.39 1.02
CA TYR A 171 -7.70 14.61 0.53
C TYR A 171 -6.26 14.35 0.06
N PHE A 172 -5.50 13.57 0.83
CA PHE A 172 -4.12 13.20 0.49
C PHE A 172 -4.03 11.96 -0.42
N LEU A 173 -5.14 11.49 -0.98
CA LEU A 173 -5.17 10.30 -1.82
C LEU A 173 -4.15 10.35 -2.97
N PRO A 174 -4.00 11.44 -3.74
CA PRO A 174 -3.00 11.49 -4.82
C PRO A 174 -1.56 11.30 -4.32
N VAL A 175 -1.25 11.79 -3.12
CA VAL A 175 0.07 11.63 -2.50
C VAL A 175 0.29 10.20 -2.04
N LEU A 176 -0.69 9.63 -1.34
CA LEU A 176 -0.62 8.26 -0.80
C LEU A 176 -0.51 7.23 -1.92
N VAL A 177 -1.33 7.38 -2.96
CA VAL A 177 -1.34 6.52 -4.15
C VAL A 177 -0.02 6.65 -4.92
N GLY A 178 0.46 7.88 -5.13
CA GLY A 178 1.73 8.12 -5.80
C GLY A 178 2.90 7.47 -5.05
N TYR A 179 2.94 7.61 -3.72
CA TYR A 179 3.95 6.99 -2.88
C TYR A 179 3.92 5.45 -2.97
N ALA A 180 2.73 4.86 -2.85
CA ALA A 180 2.57 3.41 -2.93
C ALA A 180 2.92 2.85 -4.32
N ALA A 181 2.50 3.55 -5.39
CA ALA A 181 2.85 3.19 -6.76
C ALA A 181 4.36 3.28 -7.02
N ALA A 182 5.03 4.29 -6.47
CA ALA A 182 6.48 4.44 -6.59
C ALA A 182 7.24 3.28 -5.93
N LYS A 183 6.82 2.88 -4.72
CA LYS A 183 7.38 1.72 -4.02
C LYS A 183 7.21 0.44 -4.84
N GLN A 184 6.08 0.28 -5.54
CA GLN A 184 5.81 -0.90 -6.36
C GLN A 184 6.54 -0.91 -7.72
N LEU A 185 6.76 0.27 -8.30
CA LEU A 185 7.50 0.43 -9.56
C LEU A 185 9.02 0.53 -9.37
N GLY A 186 9.51 0.56 -8.13
CA GLY A 186 10.93 0.77 -7.82
C GLY A 186 11.44 2.18 -8.13
N SER A 187 10.55 3.17 -8.21
CA SER A 187 10.90 4.59 -8.37
C SER A 187 11.12 5.24 -7.02
N ASP A 188 11.79 6.40 -6.98
CA ASP A 188 11.94 7.19 -5.75
C ASP A 188 10.57 7.64 -5.22
N PRO A 189 10.14 7.17 -4.03
CA PRO A 189 8.83 7.50 -3.48
C PRO A 189 8.67 8.98 -3.11
N TYR A 190 9.75 9.68 -2.75
CA TYR A 190 9.68 11.10 -2.37
C TYR A 190 9.42 11.98 -3.58
N VAL A 191 10.02 11.66 -4.73
CA VAL A 191 9.80 12.40 -5.98
C VAL A 191 8.35 12.27 -6.43
N VAL A 192 7.80 11.05 -6.41
CA VAL A 192 6.41 10.82 -6.83
C VAL A 192 5.41 11.39 -5.82
N ALA A 193 5.71 11.33 -4.52
CA ALA A 193 4.91 12.00 -3.50
C ALA A 193 4.88 13.52 -3.68
N ALA A 194 6.00 14.15 -4.07
CA ALA A 194 6.04 15.58 -4.38
C ALA A 194 5.15 15.94 -5.58
N VAL A 195 5.09 15.07 -6.61
CA VAL A 195 4.15 15.23 -7.74
C VAL A 195 2.69 15.10 -7.25
N GLY A 196 2.38 14.15 -6.39
CA GLY A 196 1.06 14.05 -5.76
C GLY A 196 0.70 15.28 -4.93
N GLY A 197 1.69 15.86 -4.23
CA GLY A 197 1.54 17.08 -3.44
C GLY A 197 1.29 18.31 -4.32
N PHE A 198 1.94 18.38 -5.49
CA PHE A 198 1.64 19.38 -6.50
C PHE A 198 0.18 19.29 -6.95
N MET A 199 -0.35 18.10 -7.22
CA MET A 199 -1.74 17.92 -7.69
C MET A 199 -2.80 18.44 -6.72
N ILE A 200 -2.56 18.35 -5.41
CA ILE A 200 -3.50 18.83 -4.38
C ILE A 200 -3.18 20.25 -3.88
N HIS A 201 -2.17 20.90 -4.44
CA HIS A 201 -1.71 22.19 -3.97
C HIS A 201 -2.84 23.25 -4.03
N PRO A 202 -3.09 24.04 -2.96
CA PRO A 202 -4.19 25.00 -2.92
C PRO A 202 -4.18 26.02 -4.06
N ALA A 203 -3.00 26.39 -4.57
CA ALA A 203 -2.88 27.27 -5.73
C ALA A 203 -3.48 26.68 -7.02
N LEU A 204 -3.41 25.34 -7.20
CA LEU A 204 -4.08 24.68 -8.33
C LEU A 204 -5.60 24.64 -8.12
N GLN A 205 -6.06 24.42 -6.88
CA GLN A 205 -7.49 24.46 -6.55
C GLN A 205 -8.10 25.85 -6.82
N GLY A 206 -7.35 26.92 -6.52
CA GLY A 206 -7.76 28.29 -6.82
C GLY A 206 -7.84 28.63 -8.31
N LEU A 207 -7.04 27.97 -9.15
CA LEU A 207 -7.08 28.14 -10.61
C LEU A 207 -8.31 27.46 -11.24
N VAL A 208 -8.72 26.31 -10.71
CA VAL A 208 -9.90 25.57 -11.17
C VAL A 208 -11.21 26.24 -10.70
N ALA A 209 -11.20 26.89 -9.53
CA ALA A 209 -12.35 27.62 -8.99
C ALA A 209 -12.57 29.02 -9.60
N ALA A 210 -11.66 29.49 -10.45
CA ALA A 210 -11.79 30.79 -11.12
C ALA A 210 -12.87 30.73 -12.22
N PRO A 211 -13.98 31.49 -12.13
CA PRO A 211 -15.10 31.38 -13.09
C PRO A 211 -14.81 31.91 -14.50
N ASN A 212 -13.64 32.51 -14.73
CA ASN A 212 -13.40 33.38 -15.89
C ASN A 212 -12.05 33.12 -16.54
N ILE A 213 -12.08 32.87 -17.85
CA ILE A 213 -10.91 32.93 -18.73
C ILE A 213 -10.80 34.36 -19.27
N ILE A 214 -9.61 34.95 -19.26
CA ILE A 214 -9.29 36.11 -20.10
C ILE A 214 -8.82 35.56 -21.45
N GLN A 215 -9.62 35.72 -22.49
CA GLN A 215 -9.21 35.45 -23.86
C GLN A 215 -9.27 36.77 -24.62
N ASN A 216 -8.12 37.25 -25.14
CA ASN A 216 -8.00 38.51 -25.86
C ASN A 216 -8.57 39.76 -25.14
N GLY A 217 -8.53 39.79 -23.79
CA GLY A 217 -8.96 40.96 -23.02
C GLY A 217 -10.47 41.05 -22.72
N GLU A 218 -11.27 40.03 -23.06
CA GLU A 218 -12.69 39.97 -22.69
C GLU A 218 -13.01 38.73 -21.83
N ILE A 219 -13.95 38.91 -20.89
CA ILE A 219 -14.43 37.89 -19.95
C ILE A 219 -15.60 37.16 -20.61
N VAL A 220 -15.42 35.90 -20.99
CA VAL A 220 -16.49 35.06 -21.55
C VAL A 220 -16.81 33.93 -20.57
N ALA A 221 -18.03 33.96 -20.03
CA ALA A 221 -18.54 32.91 -19.14
C ALA A 221 -18.96 31.67 -19.93
N GLY A 222 -18.42 30.50 -19.58
CA GLY A 222 -18.99 29.21 -19.99
C GLY A 222 -18.09 28.19 -20.68
N LYS A 223 -16.76 28.37 -20.70
CA LYS A 223 -15.84 27.28 -21.11
C LYS A 223 -14.76 27.03 -20.06
N ALA A 224 -14.49 25.74 -19.88
CA ALA A 224 -13.56 25.16 -18.92
C ALA A 224 -12.19 25.88 -18.93
N PRO A 225 -11.66 26.32 -17.76
CA PRO A 225 -10.49 27.18 -17.69
C PRO A 225 -9.31 26.63 -18.49
N VAL A 226 -8.66 27.48 -19.30
CA VAL A 226 -7.35 27.16 -19.86
C VAL A 226 -6.34 27.38 -18.74
N VAL A 227 -5.76 26.31 -18.21
CA VAL A 227 -4.90 26.36 -17.01
C VAL A 227 -3.43 26.58 -17.40
N MET A 228 -3.02 26.13 -18.59
CA MET A 228 -1.64 26.32 -19.04
C MET A 228 -1.53 26.22 -20.57
N GLU A 229 -0.63 27.02 -21.16
CA GLU A 229 -0.21 26.86 -22.55
C GLU A 229 1.29 26.53 -22.56
N PHE A 230 1.64 25.33 -23.02
CA PHE A 230 3.03 24.86 -23.05
C PHE A 230 3.37 24.40 -24.47
N PHE A 231 4.38 25.03 -25.09
CA PHE A 231 4.80 24.76 -26.48
C PHE A 231 3.65 24.72 -27.51
N GLY A 232 2.68 25.65 -27.41
CA GLY A 232 1.54 25.72 -28.33
C GLY A 232 0.47 24.66 -28.12
N VAL A 233 0.55 23.89 -27.02
CA VAL A 233 -0.49 22.96 -26.59
C VAL A 233 -1.25 23.57 -25.41
N THR A 234 -2.56 23.73 -25.60
CA THR A 234 -3.48 24.26 -24.60
C THR A 234 -3.93 23.14 -23.66
N PHE A 235 -3.57 23.23 -22.38
CA PHE A 235 -4.06 22.34 -21.32
C PHE A 235 -5.33 22.96 -20.69
N ASN A 236 -6.47 22.34 -20.98
CA ASN A 236 -7.78 22.73 -20.43
C ASN A 236 -8.08 21.91 -19.15
N THR A 237 -8.84 22.46 -18.19
CA THR A 237 -9.30 21.70 -17.00
C THR A 237 -10.02 20.39 -17.35
N SER A 238 -10.60 20.29 -18.55
CA SER A 238 -11.23 19.06 -19.05
C SER A 238 -10.30 17.84 -19.12
N TYR A 239 -8.97 18.03 -19.25
CA TYR A 239 -8.00 16.93 -19.22
C TYR A 239 -7.83 16.31 -17.83
N PHE A 240 -8.16 17.05 -16.76
CA PHE A 240 -8.06 16.58 -15.39
C PHE A 240 -9.40 16.07 -14.84
N ASN A 241 -10.45 16.04 -15.69
CA ASN A 241 -11.82 15.68 -15.34
C ASN A 241 -12.33 16.42 -14.08
N ILE A 242 -12.06 17.73 -14.03
CA ILE A 242 -12.58 18.70 -13.07
C ILE A 242 -13.18 19.89 -13.82
#